data_AF-A0A101GNU3-F1
#
_entry.id   AF-A0A101GNU3-F1
#
_cell.length_a   1.000
_cell.length_b   1.000
_cell.length_c   1.000
_cell.angle_alpha   90.00
_cell.angle_beta   90.00
_cell.angle_gamma   90.00
#
_symmetry.space_group_name_H-M   'P 1'
#
loop_
_entity.id
_entity.type
_entity.pdbx_description
1 polymer ?
#
loop_
_entity_poly.entity_id
_entity_poly.type
_entity_poly.pdbx_seq_one_letter_code
_entity_poly.pdbx_strand_id
1 'polypeptide(L)'
;MYRDFAEVLSMADGVFLLPVFPADEMPIEGVSSTLIGDILKQKGHKGYDFCSDMDEVVTRICSRVREGDVIATIGAGDVSIVGEKIQQRLERKGVTLDAVAIKA
;
A
#
# COMPACT_ATOMS: atom_id res chain seq x y z
N MET A 1 -4.20 18.47 1.77
CA MET A 1 -3.97 17.39 0.81
C MET A 1 -3.26 16.18 1.44
N TYR A 2 -1.94 16.16 1.70
CA TYR A 2 -1.29 14.94 2.26
C TYR A 2 -1.78 14.56 3.68
N ARG A 3 -2.21 15.55 4.47
CA ARG A 3 -2.86 15.31 5.78
C ARG A 3 -4.20 14.59 5.65
N ASP A 4 -4.98 14.93 4.62
CA ASP A 4 -6.28 14.31 4.36
C ASP A 4 -6.11 12.86 3.89
N PHE A 5 -5.08 12.58 3.07
CA PHE A 5 -4.70 11.21 2.73
C PHE A 5 -4.30 10.41 3.96
N ALA A 6 -3.46 10.98 4.84
CA ALA A 6 -3.08 10.31 6.08
C ALA A 6 -4.29 10.09 7.01
N GLU A 7 -5.28 10.99 7.02
CA GLU A 7 -6.53 10.81 7.78
C GLU A 7 -7.25 9.55 7.33
N VAL A 8 -7.53 9.44 6.03
CA VAL A 8 -8.28 8.31 5.47
C VAL A 8 -7.49 7.01 5.58
N LEU A 9 -6.19 7.02 5.25
CA LEU A 9 -5.35 5.83 5.31
C LEU A 9 -5.15 5.31 6.75
N SER A 10 -5.24 6.19 7.75
CA SER A 10 -5.13 5.79 9.17
C SER A 10 -6.28 4.90 9.66
N MET A 11 -7.34 4.73 8.86
CA MET A 11 -8.45 3.81 9.14
C MET A 11 -8.10 2.34 8.88
N ALA A 12 -7.08 2.04 8.07
CA ALA A 12 -6.63 0.67 7.82
C ALA A 12 -5.74 0.16 8.96
N ASP A 13 -5.74 -1.14 9.24
CA ASP A 13 -4.80 -1.74 10.20
C ASP A 13 -3.34 -1.71 9.71
N GLY A 14 -3.16 -1.73 8.38
CA GLY A 14 -1.87 -1.77 7.69
C GLY A 14 -1.88 -0.91 6.43
N VAL A 15 -0.84 -0.10 6.22
CA VAL A 15 -0.66 0.79 5.05
C VAL A 15 0.74 0.61 4.46
N PHE A 16 0.81 0.27 3.18
CA PHE A 16 2.07 0.21 2.44
C PHE A 16 2.16 1.41 1.50
N LEU A 17 3.11 2.30 1.73
CA LEU A 17 3.30 3.53 0.98
C LEU A 17 4.41 3.34 -0.06
N LEU A 18 4.04 3.46 -1.33
CA LEU A 18 4.96 3.48 -2.47
C LEU A 18 5.48 4.90 -2.75
N PRO A 19 6.54 5.07 -3.56
CA PRO A 19 6.93 6.38 -4.06
C PRO A 19 5.83 7.03 -4.89
N VAL A 20 5.84 8.37 -4.98
CA VAL A 20 4.89 9.11 -5.82
C VAL A 20 5.11 8.74 -7.28
N PHE A 21 4.06 8.25 -7.93
CA PHE A 21 4.08 8.02 -9.37
C PHE A 21 4.01 9.38 -10.10
N PRO A 22 4.98 9.72 -10.95
CA PRO A 22 5.12 11.08 -11.50
C PRO A 22 4.12 11.43 -12.60
N ALA A 23 3.47 10.46 -13.27
CA ALA A 23 2.48 10.69 -14.33
C ALA A 23 2.91 11.73 -15.40
N ASP A 24 4.13 11.59 -15.94
CA ASP A 24 4.77 12.52 -16.88
C ASP A 24 5.07 13.94 -16.34
N GLU A 25 4.91 14.16 -15.03
CA GLU A 25 5.30 15.39 -14.34
C GLU A 25 6.71 15.29 -13.75
N MET A 26 7.37 16.44 -13.57
CA MET A 26 8.62 16.50 -12.83
C MET A 26 8.38 16.29 -11.34
N PRO A 27 9.20 15.49 -10.64
CA PRO A 27 9.13 15.39 -9.19
C PRO A 27 9.23 16.77 -8.53
N ILE A 28 8.35 17.02 -7.56
CA ILE A 28 8.36 18.26 -6.81
C ILE A 28 9.26 18.08 -5.59
N GLU A 29 10.20 19.01 -5.39
CA GLU A 29 11.12 18.97 -4.25
C GLU A 29 10.35 18.98 -2.92
N GLY A 30 10.73 18.07 -2.02
CA GLY A 30 10.08 17.91 -0.71
C GLY A 30 8.73 17.18 -0.75
N VAL A 31 8.22 16.79 -1.93
CA VAL A 31 6.97 16.03 -2.07
C VAL A 31 7.29 14.55 -2.28
N SER A 32 6.94 13.74 -1.28
CA SER A 32 7.03 12.29 -1.36
C SER A 32 5.98 11.64 -0.46
N SER A 33 5.83 10.32 -0.57
CA SER A 33 4.94 9.55 0.32
C SER A 33 5.37 9.61 1.79
N THR A 34 6.60 10.03 2.10
CA THR A 34 7.05 10.22 3.50
C THR A 34 6.22 11.28 4.22
N LEU A 35 5.72 12.29 3.51
CA LEU A 35 4.81 13.29 4.07
C LEU A 35 3.55 12.66 4.67
N ILE A 36 3.03 11.58 4.07
CA ILE A 36 1.87 10.84 4.58
C ILE A 36 2.27 10.01 5.80
N GLY A 37 3.35 9.23 5.68
CA GLY A 37 3.80 8.37 6.77
C GLY A 37 4.23 9.14 8.03
N ASP A 38 4.78 10.34 7.87
CA ASP A 38 5.10 11.22 9.00
C ASP A 38 3.84 11.67 9.76
N ILE A 39 2.73 11.93 9.05
CA ILE A 39 1.45 12.25 9.70
C ILE A 39 0.86 11.00 10.37
N LEU A 40 0.90 9.83 9.72
CA LEU A 40 0.48 8.57 10.34
C LEU A 40 1.24 8.32 11.65
N LYS A 41 2.56 8.54 11.64
CA LYS A 41 3.42 8.47 12.81
C LYS A 41 3.01 9.46 13.91
N GLN A 42 2.79 10.73 13.55
CA GLN A 42 2.36 11.76 14.51
C GLN A 42 1.02 11.43 15.16
N LYS A 43 0.11 10.77 14.44
CA LYS A 43 -1.18 10.28 14.95
C LYS A 43 -1.06 8.99 15.78
N GLY A 44 0.14 8.41 15.90
CA GLY A 44 0.38 7.17 16.64
C GLY A 44 -0.04 5.91 15.89
N HIS A 45 -0.36 6.00 14.60
CA HIS A 45 -0.65 4.83 13.77
C HIS A 45 0.66 4.08 13.49
N LYS A 46 0.74 2.83 13.93
CA LYS A 46 1.98 2.01 13.87
C LYS A 46 2.03 1.06 12.68
N GLY A 47 0.92 0.85 12.00
CA GLY A 47 0.79 -0.12 10.93
C GLY A 47 1.14 0.45 9.57
N TYR A 48 2.26 1.16 9.41
CA TYR A 48 2.65 1.66 8.09
C TYR A 48 4.09 1.30 7.72
N ASP A 49 4.31 1.00 6.45
CA ASP A 49 5.61 0.70 5.87
C ASP A 49 5.83 1.52 4.60
N PHE A 50 7.05 2.05 4.43
CA PHE A 50 7.51 2.54 3.15
C PHE A 50 8.11 1.40 2.34
N CYS A 51 7.75 1.33 1.06
CA CYS A 51 8.32 0.40 0.11
C CYS A 51 8.96 1.17 -1.05
N SER A 52 10.12 0.72 -1.53
CA SER A 52 10.80 1.33 -2.68
C SER A 52 10.10 1.05 -4.00
N ASP A 53 9.45 -0.11 -4.09
CA ASP A 53 8.84 -0.62 -5.32
C ASP A 53 7.75 -1.65 -5.03
N MET A 54 7.05 -2.04 -6.10
CA MET A 54 5.92 -2.98 -6.04
C MET A 54 6.33 -4.39 -5.61
N ASP A 55 7.54 -4.85 -5.94
CA ASP A 55 7.97 -6.21 -5.60
C ASP A 55 8.29 -6.32 -4.10
N GLU A 56 8.79 -5.24 -3.50
CA GLU A 56 8.90 -5.11 -2.06
C GLU A 56 7.53 -5.14 -1.38
N VAL A 57 6.53 -4.40 -1.89
CA VAL A 57 5.15 -4.42 -1.37
C VAL A 57 4.59 -5.84 -1.37
N VAL A 58 4.65 -6.53 -2.52
CA VAL A 58 4.16 -7.92 -2.66
C VAL A 58 4.87 -8.83 -1.65
N THR A 59 6.18 -8.69 -1.51
CA THR A 59 6.97 -9.53 -0.60
C THR A 59 6.59 -9.29 0.86
N ARG A 60 6.48 -8.02 1.28
CA ARG A 60 6.10 -7.67 2.66
C ARG A 60 4.68 -8.14 2.97
N ILE A 61 3.71 -7.86 2.11
CA ILE A 61 2.31 -8.27 2.31
C ILE A 61 2.21 -9.80 2.41
N CYS A 62 2.77 -10.54 1.45
CA CYS A 62 2.70 -12.01 1.45
C CYS A 62 3.48 -12.69 2.60
N SER A 63 4.23 -11.94 3.40
CA SER A 63 4.89 -12.45 4.62
C SER A 63 4.09 -12.20 5.91
N ARG A 64 3.10 -11.30 5.86
CA ARG A 64 2.35 -10.84 7.04
C ARG A 64 0.87 -11.19 7.00
N VAL A 65 0.31 -11.31 5.79
CA VAL A 65 -1.11 -11.60 5.55
C VAL A 65 -1.54 -12.90 6.22
N ARG A 66 -2.74 -12.87 6.79
CA ARG A 66 -3.41 -13.99 7.46
C ARG A 66 -4.74 -14.28 6.78
N GLU A 67 -5.27 -15.46 7.07
CA GLU A 67 -6.64 -15.80 6.68
C GLU A 67 -7.62 -14.78 7.27
N GLY A 68 -8.55 -14.29 6.44
CA GLY A 68 -9.52 -13.25 6.81
C GLY A 68 -9.05 -11.81 6.58
N ASP A 69 -7.79 -11.57 6.22
CA ASP A 69 -7.32 -10.21 5.88
C ASP A 69 -7.90 -9.76 4.52
N VAL A 70 -8.30 -8.48 4.45
CA VAL A 70 -8.71 -7.81 3.21
C VAL A 70 -7.59 -6.88 2.76
N ILE A 71 -7.15 -7.02 1.50
CA ILE A 71 -6.08 -6.20 0.92
C ILE A 71 -6.65 -5.32 -0.18
N ALA A 72 -6.67 -4.01 0.04
CA ALA A 72 -7.05 -3.03 -0.99
C ALA A 72 -5.81 -2.40 -1.64
N THR A 73 -5.79 -2.32 -2.97
CA THR A 73 -4.76 -1.60 -3.74
C THR A 73 -5.36 -0.32 -4.28
N ILE A 74 -4.96 0.82 -3.71
CA ILE A 74 -5.56 2.13 -4.01
C ILE A 74 -4.56 2.99 -4.79
N GLY A 75 -5.00 3.54 -5.91
CA GLY A 75 -4.19 4.46 -6.71
C GLY A 75 -4.42 4.30 -8.21
N ALA A 76 -4.04 5.33 -8.96
CA ALA A 76 -4.11 5.30 -10.41
C ALA A 76 -2.91 4.52 -11.01
N GLY A 77 -3.12 3.97 -12.20
CA GLY A 77 -2.04 3.37 -12.99
C GLY A 77 -1.78 1.90 -12.69
N ASP A 78 -0.51 1.55 -12.51
CA ASP A 78 -0.01 0.18 -12.47
C ASP A 78 -0.11 -0.49 -11.09
N VAL A 79 -0.56 0.23 -10.06
CA VAL A 79 -0.73 -0.34 -8.71
C VAL A 79 -1.69 -1.54 -8.70
N SER A 80 -2.60 -1.66 -9.67
CA SER A 80 -3.47 -2.83 -9.81
C SER A 80 -2.68 -4.13 -10.02
N ILE A 81 -1.49 -4.06 -10.62
CA ILE A 81 -0.60 -5.21 -10.83
C ILE A 81 -0.13 -5.80 -9.49
N VAL A 82 -0.01 -4.96 -8.44
CA VAL A 82 0.36 -5.40 -7.10
C VAL A 82 -0.68 -6.40 -6.57
N GLY A 83 -1.97 -6.09 -6.73
CA GLY A 83 -3.06 -6.96 -6.27
C GLY A 83 -3.03 -8.33 -6.95
N GLU A 84 -2.83 -8.34 -8.27
CA GLU A 84 -2.72 -9.57 -9.06
C GLU A 84 -1.49 -10.41 -8.64
N LYS A 85 -0.33 -9.77 -8.43
CA LYS A 85 0.89 -10.44 -7.95
C LYS A 85 0.73 -11.04 -6.55
N ILE A 86 0.05 -10.33 -5.65
CA ILE A 86 -0.27 -10.80 -4.29
C ILE A 86 -1.14 -12.06 -4.36
N GLN A 87 -2.23 -12.00 -5.13
CA GLN A 87 -3.14 -13.12 -5.31
C GLN A 87 -2.40 -14.36 -5.82
N GLN A 88 -1.65 -14.25 -6.92
CA GLN A 88 -0.90 -15.35 -7.49
C GLN A 88 0.11 -15.96 -6.50
N ARG A 89 0.77 -15.13 -5.69
CA ARG A 89 1.77 -15.59 -4.72
C ARG A 89 1.13 -16.33 -3.55
N LEU A 90 -0.09 -15.98 -3.18
CA LEU A 90 -0.83 -16.59 -2.06
C LEU A 90 -1.51 -17.89 -2.47
N GLU A 91 -2.06 -17.94 -3.69
CA GLU A 91 -2.55 -19.19 -4.30
C GLU A 91 -1.45 -20.26 -4.33
N ARG A 92 -0.22 -19.88 -4.71
CA ARG A 92 0.95 -20.80 -4.70
C ARG A 92 1.33 -21.28 -3.30
N LYS A 93 1.01 -20.54 -2.25
CA LYS A 93 1.25 -20.92 -0.85
C LYS A 93 0.11 -21.75 -0.24
N GLY A 94 -0.97 -21.99 -0.99
CA GLY A 94 -2.16 -22.69 -0.48
C GLY A 94 -2.98 -21.87 0.50
N VAL A 95 -2.84 -20.54 0.51
CA VAL A 95 -3.67 -19.64 1.33
C VAL A 95 -4.85 -19.20 0.48
N THR A 96 -6.06 -19.64 0.82
CA THR A 96 -7.30 -19.10 0.25
C THR A 96 -7.59 -17.80 0.98
N LEU A 97 -7.53 -16.68 0.26
CA LEU A 97 -7.86 -15.37 0.83
C LEU A 97 -9.17 -14.88 0.25
N ASP A 98 -10.04 -14.38 1.11
CA ASP A 98 -11.06 -13.39 0.75
C ASP A 98 -10.41 -12.00 0.53
N ALA A 99 -9.20 -11.97 -0.05
CA ALA A 99 -8.48 -10.76 -0.37
C ALA A 99 -9.15 -10.13 -1.60
N VAL A 100 -10.12 -9.27 -1.35
CA VAL A 100 -10.72 -8.44 -2.39
C VAL A 100 -9.74 -7.33 -2.72
N ALA A 101 -8.99 -7.47 -3.81
CA ALA A 101 -8.26 -6.37 -4.42
C ALA A 101 -9.28 -5.36 -4.99
N ILE A 102 -9.69 -4.40 -4.16
CA ILE A 102 -10.55 -3.30 -4.60
C ILE A 102 -9.71 -2.38 -5.45
N LYS A 103 -10.07 -2.25 -6.74
CA LYS A 103 -9.51 -1.28 -7.67
C LYS A 103 -10.23 0.05 -7.45
N ALA A 104 -9.50 1.06 -6.97
CA ALA A 104 -9.99 2.43 -6.81
C ALA A 104 -8.99 3.40 -7.44
#